data_AF-A0A838Q9U9-F1
#
_entry.id   AF-A0A838Q9U9-F1
#
_cell.length_a   1.000
_cell.length_b   1.000
_cell.length_c   1.000
_cell.angle_alpha   90.00
_cell.angle_beta   90.00
_cell.angle_gamma   90.00
#
_symmetry.space_group_name_H-M   'P 1'
#
loop_
_entity.id
_entity.type
_entity.pdbx_description
1 polymer ?
#
loop_
_entity_poly.entity_id
_entity_poly.type
_entity_poly.pdbx_seq_one_letter_code
_entity_poly.pdbx_strand_id
1 'polypeptide(L)'
;AEARRIFTSAQQGALKLIRGFPGLLPPPVESMEGRWSAAEERAIAHRSSYSAVGSLATVRQRLQEVLEETGADELIAVAQIYDHEARLRSYELGAEILRSLSSA
;
A
#
# COMPACT_ATOMS: atom_id res chain seq x y z
N ALA A 1 8.88 10.30 -2.05
CA ALA A 1 8.17 10.79 -3.26
C ALA A 1 7.61 9.62 -4.06
N GLU A 2 8.45 8.73 -4.59
CA GLU A 2 8.01 7.69 -5.55
C GLU A 2 7.03 6.64 -4.99
N ALA A 3 7.28 6.05 -3.82
CA ALA A 3 6.37 5.05 -3.24
C ALA A 3 4.94 5.58 -3.03
N ARG A 4 4.79 6.86 -2.66
CA ARG A 4 3.47 7.50 -2.49
C ARG A 4 2.78 7.70 -3.83
N ARG A 5 3.52 8.11 -4.86
CA ARG A 5 3.02 8.24 -6.24
C ARG A 5 2.52 6.89 -6.76
N ILE A 6 3.33 5.84 -6.64
CA ILE A 6 2.96 4.46 -7.03
C ILE A 6 1.67 4.01 -6.34
N PHE A 7 1.55 4.27 -5.03
CA PHE A 7 0.41 3.87 -4.21
C PHE A 7 -0.92 4.51 -4.65
N THR A 8 -0.88 5.64 -5.37
CA THR A 8 -2.10 6.24 -5.93
C THR A 8 -2.86 5.32 -6.88
N SER A 9 -2.20 4.31 -7.48
CA SER A 9 -2.89 3.28 -8.29
C SER A 9 -3.93 2.52 -7.45
N ALA A 10 -3.52 2.05 -6.26
CA ALA A 10 -4.39 1.37 -5.30
C ALA A 10 -5.50 2.30 -4.78
N GLN A 11 -5.15 3.55 -4.48
CA GLN A 11 -6.10 4.55 -3.99
C GLN A 11 -7.18 4.88 -5.04
N GLN A 12 -6.79 5.05 -6.31
CA GLN A 12 -7.75 5.24 -7.40
C GLN A 12 -8.63 4.00 -7.61
N GLY A 13 -8.07 2.79 -7.50
CA GLY A 13 -8.83 1.54 -7.56
C GLY A 13 -9.86 1.44 -6.43
N ALA A 14 -9.46 1.80 -5.20
CA ALA A 14 -10.36 1.87 -4.05
C ALA A 14 -11.46 2.93 -4.23
N LEU A 15 -11.11 4.10 -4.75
CA LEU A 15 -12.08 5.17 -5.04
C LEU A 15 -13.12 4.71 -6.08
N LYS A 16 -12.68 4.08 -7.17
CA LYS A 16 -13.56 3.49 -8.19
C LYS A 16 -14.52 2.46 -7.59
N LEU A 17 -14.02 1.61 -6.68
CA LEU A 17 -14.84 0.61 -6.00
C LEU A 17 -15.92 1.26 -5.12
N ILE A 18 -15.57 2.26 -4.30
CA ILE A 18 -16.52 2.95 -3.43
C ILE A 18 -17.59 3.70 -4.26
N ARG A 19 -17.23 4.19 -5.44
CA ARG A 19 -18.15 4.85 -6.37
C ARG A 19 -18.99 3.89 -7.22
N GLY A 20 -18.83 2.57 -7.09
CA GLY A 20 -19.60 1.57 -7.85
C GLY A 20 -19.16 1.36 -9.30
N PHE A 21 -17.93 1.76 -9.66
CA PHE A 21 -17.38 1.61 -11.01
C PHE A 21 -16.06 0.81 -11.00
N PRO A 22 -16.09 -0.49 -10.60
CA PRO A 22 -14.88 -1.31 -10.62
C PRO A 22 -14.34 -1.48 -12.03
N GLY A 23 -13.04 -1.68 -12.15
CA GLY A 23 -12.38 -1.86 -13.44
C GLY A 23 -10.90 -2.10 -13.30
N LEU A 24 -10.16 -1.92 -14.40
CA LEU A 24 -8.70 -2.07 -14.41
C LEU A 24 -8.05 -1.08 -13.44
N LEU A 25 -6.94 -1.54 -12.85
CA LEU A 25 -6.08 -0.72 -12.02
C LEU A 25 -5.55 0.43 -12.89
N PRO A 26 -5.78 1.70 -12.52
CA PRO A 26 -5.29 2.84 -13.28
C PRO A 26 -3.80 3.09 -13.01
N PRO A 27 -3.10 3.78 -13.93
CA PRO A 27 -1.73 4.21 -13.70
C PRO A 27 -1.63 5.19 -12.53
N PRO A 28 -0.46 5.29 -11.88
CA PRO A 28 -0.26 6.22 -10.77
C PRO A 28 -0.37 7.68 -11.24
N VAL A 29 -0.85 8.54 -10.35
CA VAL A 29 -0.95 9.98 -10.51
C VAL A 29 -0.05 10.67 -9.48
N GLU A 30 0.32 11.92 -9.74
CA GLU A 30 1.18 12.69 -8.82
C GLU A 30 0.55 12.91 -7.45
N SER A 31 -0.77 13.14 -7.41
CA SER A 31 -1.53 13.28 -6.18
C SER A 31 -2.98 12.86 -6.34
N MET A 32 -3.57 12.38 -5.24
CA MET A 32 -4.99 12.14 -5.10
C MET A 32 -5.79 13.38 -4.67
N GLU A 33 -5.10 14.45 -4.28
CA GLU A 33 -5.72 15.73 -3.94
C GLU A 33 -6.64 16.21 -5.09
N GLY A 34 -7.85 16.64 -4.72
CA GLY A 34 -8.88 17.07 -5.67
C GLY A 34 -9.59 15.94 -6.44
N ARG A 35 -9.21 14.67 -6.26
CA ARG A 35 -9.88 13.52 -6.93
C ARG A 35 -10.97 12.86 -6.08
N TRP A 36 -10.88 13.03 -4.77
CA TRP A 36 -11.82 12.52 -3.77
C TRP A 36 -12.42 13.66 -2.94
N SER A 37 -13.57 13.39 -2.34
CA SER A 37 -14.12 14.20 -1.23
C SER A 37 -13.43 13.84 0.08
N ALA A 38 -13.56 14.69 1.10
CA ALA A 38 -13.02 14.43 2.44
C ALA A 38 -13.61 13.15 3.10
N ALA A 39 -14.84 12.76 2.73
CA ALA A 39 -15.43 11.52 3.21
C ALA A 39 -14.78 10.29 2.54
N GLU A 40 -14.59 10.34 1.22
CA GLU A 40 -13.94 9.28 0.46
C GLU A 40 -12.46 9.11 0.85
N GLU A 41 -11.74 10.21 1.06
CA GLU A 41 -10.36 10.20 1.55
C GLU A 41 -10.25 9.48 2.88
N ARG A 42 -11.09 9.81 3.85
CA ARG A 42 -11.11 9.14 5.17
C ARG A 42 -11.45 7.66 5.07
N ALA A 43 -12.42 7.29 4.22
CA ALA A 43 -12.78 5.89 4.02
C ALA A 43 -11.61 5.08 3.42
N ILE A 44 -10.91 5.64 2.43
CA ILE A 44 -9.75 5.00 1.81
C ILE A 44 -8.56 4.96 2.78
N ALA A 45 -8.32 6.01 3.54
CA ALA A 45 -7.28 6.06 4.56
C ALA A 45 -7.51 5.00 5.65
N HIS A 46 -8.74 4.89 6.17
CA HIS A 46 -9.11 3.87 7.14
C HIS A 46 -8.89 2.45 6.59
N ARG A 47 -9.33 2.18 5.35
CA ARG A 47 -9.07 0.89 4.68
C ARG A 47 -7.57 0.60 4.51
N SER A 48 -6.74 1.65 4.41
CA SER A 48 -5.30 1.54 4.22
C SER A 48 -4.50 1.48 5.53
N SER A 49 -5.16 1.32 6.69
CA SER A 49 -4.50 1.35 8.00
C SER A 49 -3.38 0.30 8.15
N TYR A 50 -3.50 -0.86 7.49
CA TYR A 50 -2.48 -1.91 7.48
C TYR A 50 -1.58 -1.87 6.24
N SER A 51 -1.60 -0.79 5.46
CA SER A 51 -0.68 -0.60 4.34
C SER A 51 0.66 -0.05 4.81
N ALA A 52 1.77 -0.66 4.34
CA ALA A 52 3.12 -0.17 4.57
C ALA A 52 3.66 0.48 3.28
N VAL A 53 3.73 1.82 3.25
CA VAL A 53 4.09 2.59 2.06
C VAL A 53 5.13 3.65 2.41
N GLY A 54 6.34 3.57 1.82
CA GLY A 54 7.38 4.56 2.09
C GLY A 54 8.78 4.09 1.72
N SER A 55 9.76 4.59 2.47
CA SER A 55 11.14 4.08 2.42
C SER A 55 11.22 2.69 3.07
N LEU A 56 12.35 2.00 2.90
CA LEU A 56 12.61 0.71 3.56
C LEU A 56 12.45 0.80 5.08
N ALA A 57 12.96 1.88 5.69
CA ALA A 57 12.83 2.10 7.13
C ALA A 57 11.37 2.26 7.57
N THR A 58 10.58 3.05 6.82
CA THR A 58 9.15 3.22 7.10
C THR A 58 8.38 1.91 6.95
N VAL A 59 8.65 1.14 5.90
CA VAL A 59 7.99 -0.14 5.66
C VAL A 59 8.37 -1.16 6.74
N ARG A 60 9.65 -1.25 7.11
CA ARG A 60 10.14 -2.12 8.19
C ARG A 60 9.43 -1.82 9.51
N GLN A 61 9.43 -0.55 9.92
CA GLN A 61 8.78 -0.14 11.16
C GLN A 61 7.29 -0.49 11.13
N ARG A 62 6.59 -0.17 10.03
CA ARG A 62 5.15 -0.45 9.93
C ARG A 62 4.84 -1.95 9.96
N LEU A 63 5.63 -2.78 9.28
CA LEU A 63 5.45 -4.24 9.33
C LEU A 63 5.68 -4.79 10.73
N GLN A 64 6.70 -4.29 11.44
CA GLN A 64 6.94 -4.67 12.83
C GLN A 64 5.78 -4.28 13.75
N GLU A 65 5.28 -3.04 13.66
CA GLU A 65 4.10 -2.59 14.41
C GLU A 65 2.89 -3.51 14.16
N VAL A 66 2.63 -3.87 12.91
CA VAL A 66 1.50 -4.75 12.56
C VAL A 66 1.66 -6.14 13.16
N LEU A 67 2.86 -6.72 13.14
CA LEU A 67 3.14 -8.02 13.75
C LEU A 67 2.97 -7.97 15.26
N GLU A 68 3.48 -6.92 15.92
CA GLU A 68 3.36 -6.72 17.36
C GLU A 68 1.90 -6.49 17.82
N GLU A 69 1.13 -5.68 17.07
CA GLU A 69 -0.27 -5.37 17.38
C GLU A 69 -1.19 -6.59 17.21
N THR A 70 -0.91 -7.43 16.20
CA THR A 70 -1.81 -8.53 15.81
C THR A 70 -1.39 -9.88 16.37
N GLY A 71 -0.10 -10.07 16.69
CA GLY A 71 0.46 -11.38 17.04
C GLY A 71 0.47 -12.38 15.89
N ALA A 72 0.37 -11.90 14.64
CA ALA A 72 0.33 -12.76 13.46
C ALA A 72 1.68 -13.47 13.22
N ASP A 73 1.61 -14.75 12.88
CA ASP A 73 2.76 -15.58 12.47
C ASP A 73 2.94 -15.64 10.94
N GLU A 74 1.96 -15.15 10.17
CA GLU A 74 2.00 -15.05 8.72
C GLU A 74 1.48 -13.68 8.22
N LEU A 75 2.10 -13.15 7.15
CA LEU A 75 1.65 -11.95 6.44
C LEU A 75 1.40 -12.23 4.96
N ILE A 76 0.16 -12.03 4.50
CA ILE A 76 -0.20 -12.12 3.08
C ILE A 76 -0.16 -10.72 2.45
N ALA A 77 0.86 -10.47 1.62
CA ALA A 77 1.07 -9.15 1.00
C ALA A 77 0.30 -8.97 -0.32
N VAL A 78 -0.55 -7.93 -0.38
CA VAL A 78 -1.25 -7.52 -1.60
C VAL A 78 -0.70 -6.17 -2.08
N ALA A 79 -0.23 -6.11 -3.32
CA ALA A 79 0.29 -4.88 -3.94
C ALA A 79 -0.48 -4.53 -5.22
N GLN A 80 -1.40 -3.58 -5.13
CA GLN A 80 -2.11 -2.99 -6.28
C GLN A 80 -1.25 -1.92 -6.95
N ILE A 81 -0.15 -2.35 -7.56
CA ILE A 81 0.81 -1.49 -8.29
C ILE A 81 0.60 -1.70 -9.80
N TYR A 82 0.39 -0.61 -10.54
CA TYR A 82 0.11 -0.65 -11.98
C TYR A 82 1.29 -1.15 -12.80
N ASP A 83 2.47 -0.57 -12.55
CA ASP A 83 3.69 -0.94 -13.26
C ASP A 83 4.23 -2.29 -12.76
N HIS A 84 4.46 -3.22 -13.68
CA HIS A 84 4.83 -4.59 -13.33
C HIS A 84 6.21 -4.68 -12.68
N GLU A 85 7.20 -3.93 -13.19
CA GLU A 85 8.56 -3.94 -12.67
C GLU A 85 8.62 -3.33 -11.27
N ALA A 86 7.90 -2.22 -11.06
CA ALA A 86 7.75 -1.62 -9.75
C ALA A 86 7.06 -2.56 -8.76
N ARG A 87 6.06 -3.34 -9.22
CA ARG A 87 5.40 -4.35 -8.39
C ARG A 87 6.36 -5.45 -7.97
N LEU A 88 7.13 -6.00 -8.91
CA LEU A 88 8.13 -7.04 -8.62
C LEU A 88 9.15 -6.53 -7.60
N ARG A 89 9.73 -5.35 -7.86
CA ARG A 89 10.69 -4.72 -6.95
C ARG A 89 10.10 -4.47 -5.56
N SER A 90 8.84 -4.06 -5.46
CA SER A 90 8.16 -3.89 -4.16
C SER A 90 8.09 -5.20 -3.37
N TYR A 91 7.83 -6.33 -4.03
CA TYR A 91 7.80 -7.64 -3.38
C TYR A 91 9.20 -8.10 -2.95
N GLU A 92 10.22 -7.89 -3.77
CA GLU A 92 11.61 -8.21 -3.42
C GLU A 92 12.06 -7.48 -2.16
N LEU A 93 11.83 -6.17 -2.10
CA LEU A 93 12.17 -5.33 -0.94
C LEU A 93 11.36 -5.73 0.30
N GLY A 94 10.05 -6.01 0.14
CA GLY A 94 9.21 -6.47 1.24
C GLY A 94 9.69 -7.81 1.81
N ALA A 95 10.08 -8.75 0.94
CA ALA A 95 10.61 -10.04 1.36
C ALA A 95 11.96 -9.92 2.07
N GLU A 96 12.84 -9.01 1.62
CA GLU A 96 14.11 -8.72 2.31
C GLU A 96 13.88 -8.17 3.72
N ILE A 97 12.95 -7.22 3.85
CA ILE A 97 12.56 -6.65 5.14
C ILE A 97 12.04 -7.74 6.07
N LEU A 98 11.09 -8.57 5.63
CA LEU A 98 10.51 -9.63 6.45
C LEU A 98 11.56 -10.64 6.92
N ARG A 99 12.46 -11.09 6.02
CA ARG A 99 13.58 -11.97 6.41
C ARG A 99 14.44 -11.35 7.52
N SER A 100 14.68 -10.04 7.44
CA SER A 100 15.48 -9.33 8.43
C SER A 100 14.76 -9.06 9.76
N LEU A 101 13.43 -9.20 9.81
CA LEU A 101 12.63 -9.13 11.04
C LEU A 101 12.54 -10.49 11.72
N SER A 102 12.48 -11.59 10.96
CA SER A 102 12.49 -12.95 11.52
C SER A 102 13.84 -13.41 12.05
N SER A 103 14.93 -12.72 11.68
CA SER A 103 16.29 -13.02 12.13
C SER A 103 16.72 -12.25 13.39
N ALA A 104 15.81 -11.49 14.00
CA ALA A 104 16.02 -10.69 15.21
C ALA A 104 15.28 -11.32 16.40
#